data_AF-A0AAC9IDW1-F1
#
_entry.id   AF-A0AAC9IDW1-F1
#
_cell.length_a   1.000
_cell.length_b   1.000
_cell.length_c   1.000
_cell.angle_alpha   90.00
_cell.angle_beta   90.00
_cell.angle_gamma   90.00
#
_symmetry.space_group_name_H-M   'P 1'
#
loop_
_entity.id
_entity.type
_entity.pdbx_description
1 polymer ?
#
loop_
_entity_poly.entity_id
_entity_poly.type
_entity_poly.pdbx_seq_one_letter_code
_entity_poly.pdbx_strand_id
1 'polypeptide(L)'
;MRADSDPAERSYNAFWDARNYTRKVDTIAANGVSVFIATGQGDMIVRTNEFGEHWAALQQAGVESKLWLHRRAHVDPFDVDRDGWSDTLHRWYDHELLGIDNGITDEPAVRVETQPDVWEDAPTWPVPGSTAVTLGVGAKNGVGTLRIGASGTGTASFAGAQLDDAAPFALTGGAAEPRGGRDRLVYASAPLSADARISGTPSVTVRVRPEAADANISVALVDYGPAEIVDWSRGNGIRALDSTREWGGSRAEEGATYADTVALTATTGSSVITRGTASIAHHESLERYTPVPQGTYVDLTWTLFPADHTVPAGHRLGLVLYNNSIQLDPGTVGDYVGTAGSTIDLAGTSLSVPIVGGDTVIAGVLVPQTPTIVGTARVGSPLTATVGAWGPGQVALSYQWAADGVAIAGATKSTWTPSPSARGKTITVTVTGRKVGYTSTSRPSNPTAKTVSGTLTSVAPAISGTAKVGLTTCHDSQL
;
A
#
# COMPACT_ATOMS: atom_id res chain seq x y z
N MET A 1 -34.59 15.15 -3.08
CA MET A 1 -33.51 15.94 -3.71
C MET A 1 -34.13 16.89 -4.74
N ARG A 2 -33.46 18.00 -5.11
CA ARG A 2 -33.94 18.89 -6.18
C ARG A 2 -33.79 18.18 -7.54
N ALA A 3 -34.72 18.38 -8.48
CA ALA A 3 -34.65 17.70 -9.77
C ALA A 3 -33.36 18.03 -10.55
N ASP A 4 -32.92 19.28 -10.52
CA ASP A 4 -31.72 19.76 -11.21
C ASP A 4 -30.41 19.16 -10.67
N SER A 5 -30.44 18.49 -9.51
CA SER A 5 -29.26 17.79 -8.97
C SER A 5 -29.04 16.42 -9.61
N ASP A 6 -29.88 16.04 -10.57
CA ASP A 6 -29.86 14.77 -11.29
C ASP A 6 -29.73 13.53 -10.38
N PRO A 7 -30.70 13.29 -9.49
CA PRO A 7 -30.63 12.18 -8.53
C PRO A 7 -30.74 10.79 -9.17
N ALA A 8 -31.17 10.69 -10.44
CA ALA A 8 -31.36 9.43 -11.13
C ALA A 8 -30.04 8.92 -11.74
N GLU A 9 -29.37 9.78 -12.51
CA GLU A 9 -28.11 9.43 -13.16
C GLU A 9 -26.90 9.77 -12.30
N ARG A 10 -27.05 10.73 -11.37
CA ARG A 10 -26.00 11.20 -10.42
C ARG A 10 -24.85 11.91 -11.14
N SER A 11 -25.14 12.50 -12.29
CA SER A 11 -24.15 13.22 -13.08
C SER A 11 -23.78 14.55 -12.42
N TYR A 12 -22.49 14.88 -12.44
CA TYR A 12 -22.05 16.26 -12.25
C TYR A 12 -22.63 17.13 -13.36
N ASN A 13 -23.14 18.31 -13.01
CA ASN A 13 -23.82 19.17 -13.97
C ASN A 13 -23.74 20.64 -13.52
N ALA A 14 -24.37 21.55 -14.26
CA ALA A 14 -24.37 22.98 -13.95
C ALA A 14 -24.92 23.32 -12.55
N PHE A 15 -25.83 22.51 -12.00
CA PHE A 15 -26.31 22.70 -10.63
C PHE A 15 -25.18 22.48 -9.62
N TRP A 16 -24.35 21.45 -9.81
CA TRP A 16 -23.19 21.19 -8.95
C TRP A 16 -22.03 22.15 -9.22
N ASP A 17 -21.75 22.46 -10.49
CA ASP A 17 -20.66 23.36 -10.89
C ASP A 17 -20.83 24.78 -10.34
N ALA A 18 -22.05 25.30 -10.29
CA ALA A 18 -22.34 26.61 -9.69
C ALA A 18 -21.98 26.69 -8.19
N ARG A 19 -21.76 25.55 -7.53
CA ARG A 19 -21.43 25.42 -6.10
C ARG A 19 -19.99 24.95 -5.86
N ASN A 20 -19.19 24.84 -6.92
CA ASN A 20 -17.78 24.46 -6.82
C ASN A 20 -16.93 25.71 -6.54
N TYR A 21 -16.67 25.99 -5.27
CA TYR A 21 -15.89 27.16 -4.85
C TYR A 21 -14.40 27.03 -5.14
N THR A 22 -13.88 25.82 -5.35
CA THR A 22 -12.49 25.59 -5.81
C THR A 22 -12.25 26.24 -7.17
N ARG A 23 -13.27 26.36 -8.03
CA ARG A 23 -13.18 27.11 -9.30
C ARG A 23 -13.15 28.63 -9.15
N LYS A 24 -13.24 29.16 -7.92
CA LYS A 24 -13.29 30.59 -7.62
C LYS A 24 -12.05 31.09 -6.87
N VAL A 25 -11.01 30.28 -6.72
CA VAL A 25 -9.78 30.68 -6.00
C VAL A 25 -9.09 31.91 -6.60
N ASP A 26 -9.15 32.10 -7.92
CA ASP A 26 -8.59 33.32 -8.55
C ASP A 26 -9.29 34.59 -8.05
N THR A 27 -10.57 34.49 -7.69
CA THR A 27 -11.29 35.63 -7.07
C THR A 27 -10.80 35.87 -5.65
N ILE A 28 -10.50 34.83 -4.87
CA ILE A 28 -9.92 34.96 -3.53
C ILE A 28 -8.56 35.68 -3.64
N ALA A 29 -7.68 35.18 -4.52
CA ALA A 29 -6.36 35.76 -4.75
C ALA A 29 -6.43 37.22 -5.23
N ALA A 30 -7.30 37.53 -6.19
CA ALA A 30 -7.44 38.88 -6.73
C ALA A 30 -7.94 39.90 -5.70
N ASN A 31 -8.59 39.46 -4.62
CA ASN A 31 -9.06 40.32 -3.55
C ASN A 31 -8.11 40.35 -2.33
N GLY A 32 -6.96 39.67 -2.40
CA GLY A 32 -5.99 39.64 -1.30
C GLY A 32 -6.54 38.99 -0.03
N VAL A 33 -7.48 38.05 -0.16
CA VAL A 33 -8.07 37.34 0.97
C VAL A 33 -7.16 36.17 1.35
N SER A 34 -6.72 36.12 2.61
CA SER A 34 -6.02 34.96 3.15
C SER A 34 -7.00 33.89 3.66
N VAL A 35 -6.53 32.64 3.78
CA VAL A 35 -7.39 31.49 4.11
C VAL A 35 -6.76 30.60 5.18
N PHE A 36 -7.44 30.45 6.32
CA PHE A 36 -7.06 29.46 7.34
C PHE A 36 -8.07 28.31 7.37
N ILE A 37 -7.63 27.11 6.98
CA ILE A 37 -8.41 25.87 6.98
C ILE A 37 -8.07 25.04 8.23
N ALA A 38 -9.09 24.49 8.90
CA ALA A 38 -8.92 23.47 9.92
C ALA A 38 -9.93 22.34 9.70
N THR A 39 -9.47 21.09 9.80
CA THR A 39 -10.28 19.93 9.43
C THR A 39 -9.75 18.63 10.03
N GLY A 40 -10.67 17.67 10.21
CA GLY A 40 -10.39 16.36 10.74
C GLY A 40 -10.15 15.31 9.67
N GLN A 41 -9.02 14.61 9.74
CA GLN A 41 -8.71 13.47 8.89
C GLN A 41 -9.66 12.28 9.12
N GLY A 42 -10.30 12.21 10.29
CA GLY A 42 -11.34 11.23 10.60
C GLY A 42 -12.75 11.68 10.21
N ASP A 43 -12.91 12.86 9.61
CA ASP A 43 -14.22 13.41 9.29
C ASP A 43 -14.84 12.72 8.07
N MET A 44 -15.91 11.96 8.32
CA MET A 44 -16.66 11.25 7.30
C MET A 44 -17.92 12.00 6.84
N ILE A 45 -18.21 13.17 7.43
CA ILE A 45 -19.30 14.06 7.06
C ILE A 45 -18.78 15.08 6.05
N VAL A 46 -17.75 15.85 6.45
CA VAL A 46 -17.04 16.80 5.58
C VAL A 46 -15.65 16.24 5.31
N ARG A 47 -15.59 15.40 4.28
CA ARG A 47 -14.45 14.54 3.98
C ARG A 47 -13.27 15.36 3.45
N THR A 48 -12.08 14.80 3.59
CA THR A 48 -10.84 15.54 3.31
C THR A 48 -10.65 15.95 1.85
N ASN A 49 -11.42 15.39 0.90
CA ASN A 49 -11.42 15.84 -0.50
C ASN A 49 -11.92 17.28 -0.65
N GLU A 50 -12.86 17.71 0.21
CA GLU A 50 -13.42 19.06 0.16
C GLU A 50 -12.35 20.12 0.44
N PHE A 51 -11.45 19.87 1.40
CA PHE A 51 -10.36 20.80 1.69
C PHE A 51 -9.16 20.58 0.74
N GLY A 52 -8.80 19.35 0.41
CA GLY A 52 -7.52 19.09 -0.26
C GLY A 52 -7.47 19.64 -1.68
N GLU A 53 -8.58 19.56 -2.42
CA GLU A 53 -8.71 20.18 -3.74
C GLU A 53 -8.66 21.72 -3.63
N HIS A 54 -9.34 22.28 -2.64
CA HIS A 54 -9.36 23.72 -2.40
C HIS A 54 -7.98 24.25 -2.00
N TRP A 55 -7.31 23.58 -1.06
CA TRP A 55 -5.95 23.90 -0.62
C TRP A 55 -4.96 23.89 -1.77
N ALA A 56 -4.97 22.85 -2.62
CA ALA A 56 -4.10 22.80 -3.78
C ALA A 56 -4.32 23.99 -4.72
N ALA A 57 -5.58 24.37 -4.95
CA ALA A 57 -5.94 25.51 -5.78
C ALA A 57 -5.54 26.86 -5.17
N LEU A 58 -5.70 27.04 -3.85
CA LEU A 58 -5.23 28.23 -3.12
C LEU A 58 -3.71 28.40 -3.23
N GLN A 59 -2.97 27.31 -3.02
CA GLN A 59 -1.51 27.31 -3.11
C GLN A 59 -1.02 27.64 -4.52
N GLN A 60 -1.70 27.10 -5.53
CA GLN A 60 -1.37 27.37 -6.93
C GLN A 60 -1.67 28.84 -7.32
N ALA A 61 -2.69 29.44 -6.73
CA ALA A 61 -3.05 30.85 -6.91
C ALA A 61 -2.19 31.81 -6.06
N GLY A 62 -1.29 31.29 -5.21
CA GLY A 62 -0.45 32.11 -4.33
C GLY A 62 -1.22 32.81 -3.22
N VAL A 63 -2.35 32.23 -2.78
CA VAL A 63 -3.13 32.75 -1.66
C VAL A 63 -2.41 32.46 -0.34
N GLU A 64 -2.21 33.49 0.48
CA GLU A 64 -1.68 33.30 1.83
C GLU A 64 -2.62 32.39 2.62
N SER A 65 -2.09 31.24 3.07
CA SER A 65 -2.93 30.19 3.62
C SER A 65 -2.29 29.49 4.82
N LYS A 66 -3.12 29.09 5.79
CA LYS A 66 -2.76 28.18 6.89
C LYS A 66 -3.64 26.94 6.92
N LEU A 67 -3.11 25.82 7.40
CA LEU A 67 -3.81 24.52 7.46
C LEU A 67 -3.55 23.80 8.78
N TRP A 68 -4.62 23.40 9.46
CA TRP A 68 -4.58 22.51 10.62
C TRP A 68 -5.30 21.19 10.30
N LEU A 69 -4.57 20.07 10.34
CA LEU A 69 -5.08 18.72 10.11
C LEU A 69 -5.07 17.89 11.39
N HIS A 70 -6.19 17.82 12.10
CA HIS A 70 -6.33 16.95 13.27
C HIS A 70 -6.82 15.55 12.88
N ARG A 71 -6.76 14.55 13.77
CA ARG A 71 -7.16 13.16 13.52
C ARG A 71 -8.59 12.82 13.95
N ARG A 72 -9.25 13.74 14.64
CA ARG A 72 -10.66 13.60 15.06
C ARG A 72 -11.60 13.63 13.86
N ALA A 73 -12.87 13.28 14.08
CA ALA A 73 -13.92 13.41 13.07
C ALA A 73 -14.42 14.86 12.99
N HIS A 74 -15.74 15.06 12.96
CA HIS A 74 -16.38 16.35 12.84
C HIS A 74 -16.36 17.10 14.19
N VAL A 75 -15.20 17.65 14.54
CA VAL A 75 -14.90 18.29 15.84
C VAL A 75 -14.32 19.68 15.62
N ASP A 76 -14.71 20.64 16.45
CA ASP A 76 -14.17 22.00 16.42
C ASP A 76 -12.69 22.00 16.84
N PRO A 77 -11.77 22.63 16.08
CA PRO A 77 -10.35 22.75 16.47
C PRO A 77 -10.14 23.34 17.86
N PHE A 78 -11.07 24.18 18.34
CA PHE A 78 -11.09 24.70 19.71
C PHE A 78 -11.14 23.60 20.77
N ASP A 79 -11.85 22.51 20.51
CA ASP A 79 -11.91 21.35 21.41
C ASP A 79 -10.77 20.36 21.15
N VAL A 80 -10.04 20.49 20.04
CA VAL A 80 -8.89 19.63 19.75
C VAL A 80 -7.64 20.12 20.49
N ASP A 81 -7.31 21.40 20.35
CA ASP A 81 -6.18 22.07 21.01
C ASP A 81 -6.57 23.52 21.32
N ARG A 82 -7.31 23.71 22.42
CA ARG A 82 -7.91 25.01 22.78
C ARG A 82 -6.90 26.14 22.84
N ASP A 83 -5.82 25.90 23.56
CA ASP A 83 -4.79 26.91 23.83
C ASP A 83 -4.06 27.25 22.51
N GLY A 84 -3.60 26.24 21.77
CA GLY A 84 -2.93 26.45 20.48
C GLY A 84 -3.83 27.08 19.42
N TRP A 85 -5.07 26.60 19.29
CA TRP A 85 -6.02 27.10 18.29
C TRP A 85 -6.35 28.55 18.53
N SER A 86 -6.67 28.90 19.77
CA SER A 86 -7.06 30.27 20.11
C SER A 86 -5.88 31.24 19.97
N ASP A 87 -4.67 30.85 20.39
CA ASP A 87 -3.46 31.68 20.20
C ASP A 87 -3.18 31.92 18.71
N THR A 88 -3.21 30.87 17.90
CA THR A 88 -2.98 30.95 16.45
C THR A 88 -4.04 31.81 15.78
N LEU A 89 -5.32 31.61 16.13
CA LEU A 89 -6.45 32.31 15.52
C LEU A 89 -6.46 33.80 15.91
N HIS A 90 -6.15 34.14 17.17
CA HIS A 90 -6.03 35.55 17.57
C HIS A 90 -4.88 36.24 16.84
N ARG A 91 -3.70 35.61 16.77
CA ARG A 91 -2.56 36.18 16.03
C ARG A 91 -2.85 36.32 14.54
N TRP A 92 -3.54 35.35 13.95
CA TRP A 92 -4.00 35.43 12.56
C TRP A 92 -4.95 36.61 12.34
N TYR A 93 -5.97 36.79 13.19
CA TYR A 93 -6.88 37.93 13.08
C TYR A 93 -6.20 39.27 13.35
N ASP A 94 -5.29 39.36 14.32
CA ASP A 94 -4.52 40.58 14.57
C ASP A 94 -3.66 40.97 13.36
N HIS A 95 -3.10 39.98 12.65
CA HIS A 95 -2.39 40.22 11.40
C HIS A 95 -3.34 40.72 10.29
N GLU A 96 -4.39 39.95 10.01
CA GLU A 96 -5.26 40.18 8.85
C GLU A 96 -6.21 41.37 9.01
N LEU A 97 -6.75 41.58 10.20
CA LEU A 97 -7.78 42.58 10.46
C LEU A 97 -7.20 43.87 11.02
N LEU A 98 -6.07 43.81 11.74
CA LEU A 98 -5.45 44.97 12.39
C LEU A 98 -4.09 45.35 11.80
N GLY A 99 -3.53 44.55 10.88
CA GLY A 99 -2.24 44.82 10.25
C GLY A 99 -1.06 44.71 11.22
N ILE A 100 -1.20 43.94 12.31
CA ILE A 100 -0.15 43.77 13.31
C ILE A 100 0.86 42.74 12.80
N ASP A 101 2.12 43.16 12.69
CA ASP A 101 3.23 42.24 12.46
C ASP A 101 3.58 41.53 13.78
N ASN A 102 3.06 40.33 13.94
CA ASN A 102 3.26 39.45 15.09
C ASN A 102 3.98 38.13 14.71
N GLY A 103 4.59 38.08 13.53
CA GLY A 103 5.33 36.91 13.01
C GLY A 103 4.47 35.70 12.62
N ILE A 104 3.13 35.79 12.62
CA ILE A 104 2.26 34.64 12.31
C ILE A 104 2.47 34.10 10.88
N THR A 105 2.91 34.95 9.95
CA THR A 105 3.20 34.60 8.55
C THR A 105 4.61 34.06 8.34
N ASP A 106 5.52 34.23 9.31
CA ASP A 106 6.87 33.65 9.30
C ASP A 106 6.90 32.20 9.83
N GLU A 107 5.84 31.81 10.55
CA GLU A 107 5.67 30.47 11.10
C GLU A 107 5.26 29.45 10.04
N PRO A 108 5.47 28.14 10.28
CA PRO A 108 4.97 27.09 9.40
C PRO A 108 3.49 27.27 9.05
N ALA A 109 3.15 27.15 7.77
CA ALA A 109 1.79 27.30 7.29
C ALA A 109 0.90 26.12 7.67
N VAL A 110 1.48 24.95 7.93
CA VAL A 110 0.75 23.70 8.14
C VAL A 110 1.10 23.09 9.49
N ARG A 111 0.08 22.60 10.18
CA ARG A 111 0.19 21.80 11.39
C ARG A 111 -0.63 20.52 11.24
N VAL A 112 0.00 19.36 11.43
CA VAL A 112 -0.62 18.04 11.22
C VAL A 112 -0.49 17.19 12.48
N GLU A 113 -1.58 16.62 12.94
CA GLU A 113 -1.58 15.63 14.02
C GLU A 113 -1.20 14.26 13.43
N THR A 114 -0.01 13.75 13.76
CA THR A 114 0.53 12.50 13.21
C THR A 114 0.23 11.28 14.07
N GLN A 115 0.00 11.46 15.37
CA GLN A 115 -0.49 10.47 16.33
C GLN A 115 -1.45 11.15 17.32
N PRO A 116 -2.25 10.43 18.12
CA PRO A 116 -3.14 11.06 19.09
C PRO A 116 -2.39 12.06 19.96
N ASP A 117 -2.78 13.33 19.87
CA ASP A 117 -2.19 14.47 20.59
C ASP A 117 -0.70 14.75 20.28
N VAL A 118 -0.18 14.24 19.17
CA VAL A 118 1.19 14.52 18.69
C VAL A 118 1.11 15.28 17.37
N TRP A 119 1.71 16.47 17.37
CA TRP A 119 1.64 17.42 16.27
C TRP A 119 3.01 17.66 15.62
N GLU A 120 3.00 17.86 14.31
CA GLU A 120 4.15 18.26 13.53
C GLU A 120 3.82 19.48 12.67
N ASP A 121 4.75 20.43 12.62
CA ASP A 121 4.63 21.62 11.79
C ASP A 121 5.41 21.46 10.48
N ALA A 122 4.87 22.00 9.39
CA ALA A 122 5.44 21.96 8.06
C ALA A 122 5.19 23.27 7.29
N PRO A 123 6.09 23.65 6.37
CA PRO A 123 5.90 24.89 5.60
C PRO A 123 4.80 24.77 4.54
N THR A 124 4.38 23.56 4.17
CA THR A 124 3.33 23.32 3.17
C THR A 124 2.74 21.92 3.35
N TRP A 125 1.59 21.68 2.71
CA TRP A 125 0.99 20.36 2.55
C TRP A 125 0.70 20.12 1.05
N PRO A 126 0.96 18.93 0.48
CA PRO A 126 1.66 17.80 1.07
C PRO A 126 3.02 18.16 1.65
N VAL A 127 3.46 17.47 2.70
CA VAL A 127 4.71 17.81 3.39
C VAL A 127 5.92 17.70 2.44
N PRO A 128 6.97 18.53 2.61
CA PRO A 128 8.12 18.55 1.72
C PRO A 128 8.74 17.16 1.49
N GLY A 129 9.09 16.87 0.23
CA GLY A 129 9.63 15.58 -0.18
C GLY A 129 8.58 14.54 -0.57
N SER A 130 7.29 14.88 -0.54
CA SER A 130 6.22 13.96 -0.96
C SER A 130 6.30 13.68 -2.46
N THR A 131 6.43 12.41 -2.82
CA THR A 131 6.55 11.96 -4.21
C THR A 131 5.57 10.84 -4.52
N ALA A 132 4.91 10.93 -5.67
CA ALA A 132 3.97 9.89 -6.10
C ALA A 132 4.72 8.59 -6.44
N VAL A 133 4.40 7.52 -5.71
CA VAL A 133 4.92 6.16 -5.92
C VAL A 133 3.81 5.29 -6.50
N THR A 134 4.06 4.72 -7.69
CA THR A 134 3.12 3.78 -8.32
C THR A 134 3.34 2.35 -7.81
N LEU A 135 2.26 1.78 -7.28
CA LEU A 135 2.16 0.44 -6.74
C LEU A 135 1.24 -0.42 -7.62
N GLY A 136 1.80 -1.50 -8.17
CA GLY A 136 1.07 -2.51 -8.92
C GLY A 136 0.52 -3.61 -8.03
N VAL A 137 -0.64 -4.15 -8.43
CA VAL A 137 -1.28 -5.30 -7.78
C VAL A 137 -0.86 -6.61 -8.43
N GLY A 138 -0.78 -7.70 -7.67
CA GLY A 138 -0.42 -9.02 -8.21
C GLY A 138 -1.18 -10.17 -7.55
N ALA A 139 -1.45 -11.23 -8.31
CA ALA A 139 -2.16 -12.41 -7.83
C ALA A 139 -1.33 -13.22 -6.81
N LYS A 140 -2.00 -13.69 -5.75
CA LYS A 140 -1.50 -14.68 -4.78
C LYS A 140 -2.70 -15.32 -4.07
N ASN A 141 -2.56 -16.56 -3.62
CA ASN A 141 -3.63 -17.23 -2.88
C ASN A 141 -3.99 -16.47 -1.59
N GLY A 142 -5.26 -16.09 -1.46
CA GLY A 142 -5.77 -15.32 -0.33
C GLY A 142 -5.55 -13.81 -0.50
N VAL A 143 -4.38 -13.31 -0.07
CA VAL A 143 -4.02 -11.90 -0.14
C VAL A 143 -3.05 -11.69 -1.29
N GLY A 144 -3.42 -10.80 -2.21
CA GLY A 144 -2.58 -10.38 -3.34
C GLY A 144 -1.36 -9.57 -2.90
N THR A 145 -0.46 -9.31 -3.83
CA THR A 145 0.74 -8.49 -3.59
C THR A 145 0.50 -7.05 -4.01
N LEU A 146 1.00 -6.10 -3.21
CA LEU A 146 1.08 -4.68 -3.54
C LEU A 146 2.57 -4.29 -3.55
N ARG A 147 3.08 -3.77 -4.66
CA ARG A 147 4.52 -3.54 -4.85
C ARG A 147 4.82 -2.41 -5.80
N ILE A 148 5.97 -1.77 -5.64
CA ILE A 148 6.43 -0.72 -6.57
C ILE A 148 6.57 -1.29 -7.99
N GLY A 149 6.10 -0.51 -8.96
CA GLY A 149 6.22 -0.80 -10.39
C GLY A 149 5.04 -1.58 -10.98
N ALA A 150 5.26 -2.16 -12.16
CA ALA A 150 4.18 -2.72 -12.98
C ALA A 150 3.40 -3.84 -12.28
N SER A 151 2.08 -3.84 -12.47
CA SER A 151 1.18 -4.87 -11.95
C SER A 151 1.43 -6.25 -12.56
N GLY A 152 0.92 -7.28 -11.88
CA GLY A 152 0.92 -8.65 -12.38
C GLY A 152 -0.13 -8.87 -13.46
N THR A 153 -0.12 -10.05 -14.05
CA THR A 153 -1.10 -10.46 -15.08
C THR A 153 -2.23 -11.28 -14.47
N GLY A 154 -3.35 -11.39 -15.20
CA GLY A 154 -4.49 -12.23 -14.82
C GLY A 154 -5.60 -11.42 -14.18
N THR A 155 -6.60 -12.11 -13.63
CA THR A 155 -7.80 -11.48 -13.08
C THR A 155 -8.07 -11.94 -11.66
N ALA A 156 -8.76 -11.12 -10.88
CA ALA A 156 -9.29 -11.47 -9.57
C ALA A 156 -10.74 -10.98 -9.46
N SER A 157 -11.60 -11.74 -8.77
CA SER A 157 -13.02 -11.40 -8.65
C SER A 157 -13.46 -11.42 -7.20
N PHE A 158 -14.44 -10.58 -6.88
CA PHE A 158 -15.14 -10.58 -5.61
C PHE A 158 -16.65 -10.55 -5.87
N ALA A 159 -17.41 -11.19 -4.99
CA ALA A 159 -18.86 -11.12 -5.00
C ALA A 159 -19.28 -9.75 -4.48
N GLY A 160 -20.38 -9.21 -5.01
CA GLY A 160 -20.80 -7.90 -4.56
C GLY A 160 -21.40 -7.94 -3.16
N ALA A 161 -21.06 -6.89 -2.42
CA ALA A 161 -21.45 -6.67 -1.05
C ALA A 161 -21.48 -5.17 -0.77
N GLN A 162 -22.27 -4.80 0.23
CA GLN A 162 -22.19 -3.48 0.84
C GLN A 162 -21.37 -3.63 2.13
N LEU A 163 -20.23 -2.96 2.20
CA LEU A 163 -19.34 -3.03 3.34
C LEU A 163 -19.43 -1.77 4.18
N ASP A 164 -19.45 -1.97 5.49
CA ASP A 164 -19.29 -0.88 6.44
C ASP A 164 -17.80 -0.53 6.57
N ASP A 165 -17.47 0.71 6.25
CA ASP A 165 -16.14 1.31 6.42
C ASP A 165 -16.18 2.51 7.38
N ALA A 166 -17.23 2.62 8.22
CA ALA A 166 -17.48 3.68 9.19
C ALA A 166 -16.64 3.66 10.47
N ALA A 167 -15.68 2.75 10.58
CA ALA A 167 -14.80 2.72 11.74
C ALA A 167 -13.35 2.51 11.28
N PRO A 168 -12.36 2.88 12.12
CA PRO A 168 -10.95 2.73 11.78
C PRO A 168 -10.58 1.29 11.37
N PHE A 169 -11.35 0.29 11.82
CA PHE A 169 -11.08 -1.13 11.64
C PHE A 169 -12.24 -1.92 11.01
N ALA A 170 -13.35 -1.30 10.59
CA ALA A 170 -14.54 -2.02 10.13
C ALA A 170 -14.27 -2.90 8.89
N LEU A 171 -13.45 -2.42 7.96
CA LEU A 171 -13.04 -3.18 6.77
C LEU A 171 -12.12 -4.37 7.08
N THR A 172 -11.39 -4.33 8.19
CA THR A 172 -10.33 -5.30 8.51
C THR A 172 -10.68 -6.21 9.68
N GLY A 173 -11.73 -5.89 10.44
CA GLY A 173 -12.03 -6.48 11.74
C GLY A 173 -10.96 -6.18 12.80
N GLY A 174 -10.11 -5.17 12.58
CA GLY A 174 -9.02 -4.79 13.49
C GLY A 174 -7.84 -5.75 13.47
N ALA A 175 -7.76 -6.62 12.46
CA ALA A 175 -6.69 -7.60 12.35
C ALA A 175 -5.34 -6.96 11.98
N ALA A 176 -4.27 -7.45 12.60
CA ALA A 176 -2.88 -7.05 12.32
C ALA A 176 -2.37 -7.51 10.96
N GLU A 177 -2.92 -8.60 10.44
CA GLU A 177 -2.51 -9.16 9.15
C GLU A 177 -3.68 -9.08 8.16
N PRO A 178 -3.41 -8.74 6.89
CA PRO A 178 -4.43 -8.65 5.86
C PRO A 178 -5.08 -10.00 5.61
N ARG A 179 -6.38 -9.97 5.30
CA ARG A 179 -7.18 -11.16 4.97
C ARG A 179 -8.12 -10.85 3.83
N GLY A 180 -8.06 -11.67 2.78
CA GLY A 180 -9.03 -11.63 1.68
C GLY A 180 -10.42 -12.05 2.16
N GLY A 181 -11.43 -11.76 1.36
CA GLY A 181 -12.82 -12.14 1.62
C GLY A 181 -13.52 -12.56 0.34
N ARG A 182 -14.73 -13.11 0.47
CA ARG A 182 -15.61 -13.36 -0.68
C ARG A 182 -16.07 -12.05 -1.33
N ASP A 183 -16.19 -11.01 -0.51
CA ASP A 183 -16.79 -9.71 -0.74
C ASP A 183 -15.78 -8.59 -1.07
N ARG A 184 -14.48 -8.90 -1.04
CA ARG A 184 -13.39 -7.94 -1.29
C ARG A 184 -12.11 -8.60 -1.74
N LEU A 185 -11.33 -7.86 -2.52
CA LEU A 185 -9.95 -8.20 -2.83
C LEU A 185 -9.01 -7.40 -1.93
N VAL A 186 -8.00 -8.06 -1.39
CA VAL A 186 -6.98 -7.42 -0.55
C VAL A 186 -5.61 -7.67 -1.15
N TYR A 187 -4.85 -6.60 -1.35
CA TYR A 187 -3.46 -6.61 -1.78
C TYR A 187 -2.62 -5.95 -0.71
N ALA A 188 -1.48 -6.55 -0.34
CA ALA A 188 -0.64 -6.00 0.69
C ALA A 188 0.84 -6.02 0.32
N SER A 189 1.58 -5.06 0.83
CA SER A 189 3.03 -5.03 0.73
C SER A 189 3.68 -6.10 1.61
N ALA A 190 4.97 -6.33 1.40
CA ALA A 190 5.81 -6.87 2.47
C ALA A 190 5.82 -5.90 3.67
N PRO A 191 6.20 -6.35 4.88
CA PRO A 191 6.46 -5.44 5.98
C PRO A 191 7.44 -4.36 5.53
N LEU A 192 7.16 -3.09 5.84
CA LEU A 192 8.04 -1.99 5.48
C LEU A 192 9.35 -2.10 6.25
N SER A 193 10.48 -1.79 5.61
CA SER A 193 11.79 -1.76 6.26
C SER A 193 12.04 -0.48 7.06
N ALA A 194 11.29 0.58 6.76
CA ALA A 194 11.35 1.89 7.41
C ALA A 194 9.97 2.55 7.37
N ASP A 195 9.76 3.54 8.24
CA ASP A 195 8.54 4.34 8.28
C ASP A 195 8.30 5.04 6.95
N ALA A 196 7.08 4.97 6.41
CA ALA A 196 6.67 5.66 5.20
C ALA A 196 5.47 6.57 5.48
N ARG A 197 5.63 7.88 5.30
CA ARG A 197 4.57 8.86 5.49
C ARG A 197 3.83 9.09 4.18
N ILE A 198 2.55 8.79 4.17
CA ILE A 198 1.64 9.16 3.09
C ILE A 198 1.22 10.59 3.38
N SER A 199 1.50 11.52 2.47
CA SER A 199 1.10 12.92 2.62
C SER A 199 0.65 13.41 1.25
N GLY A 200 -0.62 13.71 1.09
CA GLY A 200 -1.22 14.17 -0.16
C GLY A 200 -2.46 13.39 -0.56
N THR A 201 -2.75 13.41 -1.85
CA THR A 201 -3.93 12.77 -2.44
C THR A 201 -3.53 11.52 -3.22
N PRO A 202 -3.76 10.31 -2.68
CA PRO A 202 -3.59 9.08 -3.46
C PRO A 202 -4.58 9.01 -4.63
N SER A 203 -4.24 8.26 -5.67
CA SER A 203 -5.14 7.96 -6.79
C SER A 203 -5.04 6.50 -7.18
N VAL A 204 -6.08 5.97 -7.79
CA VAL A 204 -6.14 4.57 -8.21
C VAL A 204 -6.68 4.51 -9.63
N THR A 205 -6.11 3.60 -10.42
CA THR A 205 -6.68 3.13 -11.67
C THR A 205 -7.11 1.69 -11.48
N VAL A 206 -8.35 1.36 -11.79
CA VAL A 206 -8.91 0.02 -11.73
C VAL A 206 -9.50 -0.35 -13.08
N ARG A 207 -8.97 -1.42 -13.69
CA ARG A 207 -9.58 -2.02 -14.88
C ARG A 207 -10.57 -3.09 -14.46
N VAL A 208 -11.85 -2.80 -14.63
CA VAL A 208 -12.95 -3.60 -14.08
C VAL A 208 -13.89 -4.07 -15.18
N ARG A 209 -14.34 -5.31 -15.05
CA ARG A 209 -15.49 -5.86 -15.75
C ARG A 209 -16.58 -6.15 -14.71
N PRO A 210 -17.62 -5.31 -14.62
CA PRO A 210 -18.69 -5.51 -13.65
C PRO A 210 -19.66 -6.61 -14.07
N GLU A 211 -20.37 -7.17 -13.08
CA GLU A 211 -21.50 -8.07 -13.33
C GLU A 211 -22.82 -7.33 -13.61
N ALA A 212 -22.91 -6.04 -13.26
CA ALA A 212 -24.03 -5.15 -13.56
C ALA A 212 -23.61 -3.97 -14.46
N ALA A 213 -24.56 -3.39 -15.20
CA ALA A 213 -24.30 -2.26 -16.07
C ALA A 213 -23.97 -0.96 -15.32
N ASP A 214 -24.37 -0.90 -14.05
CA ASP A 214 -24.02 0.14 -13.10
C ASP A 214 -23.65 -0.56 -11.78
N ALA A 215 -22.48 -0.25 -11.25
CA ALA A 215 -21.94 -0.71 -9.97
C ALA A 215 -21.01 0.38 -9.45
N ASN A 216 -20.85 0.52 -8.13
CA ASN A 216 -19.69 1.26 -7.64
C ASN A 216 -18.51 0.32 -7.44
N ILE A 217 -17.31 0.89 -7.57
CA ILE A 217 -16.06 0.32 -7.08
C ILE A 217 -15.52 1.25 -6.00
N SER A 218 -15.34 0.69 -4.82
CA SER A 218 -14.74 1.37 -3.67
C SER A 218 -13.36 0.80 -3.39
N VAL A 219 -12.48 1.69 -2.95
CA VAL A 219 -11.11 1.38 -2.58
C VAL A 219 -10.82 1.97 -1.20
N ALA A 220 -10.13 1.20 -0.36
CA ALA A 220 -9.53 1.69 0.87
C ALA A 220 -8.04 1.39 0.92
N LEU A 221 -7.26 2.37 1.39
CA LEU A 221 -5.86 2.22 1.75
C LEU A 221 -5.78 1.96 3.26
N VAL A 222 -5.03 0.95 3.66
CA VAL A 222 -5.03 0.40 5.02
C VAL A 222 -3.61 0.24 5.51
N ASP A 223 -3.37 0.67 6.74
CA ASP A 223 -2.19 0.32 7.53
C ASP A 223 -2.48 -0.97 8.32
N TYR A 224 -1.74 -2.03 8.04
CA TYR A 224 -1.80 -3.29 8.78
C TYR A 224 -0.61 -3.41 9.72
N GLY A 225 -0.89 -3.28 11.01
CA GLY A 225 0.03 -3.46 12.12
C GLY A 225 -0.54 -2.84 13.40
N PRO A 226 -0.07 -3.28 14.58
CA PRO A 226 -0.56 -2.79 15.85
C PRO A 226 -0.26 -1.30 16.03
N ALA A 227 -1.29 -0.50 16.31
CA ALA A 227 -1.17 0.93 16.56
C ALA A 227 -2.17 1.40 17.62
N GLU A 228 -1.81 2.47 18.32
CA GLU A 228 -2.78 3.33 18.99
C GLU A 228 -3.26 4.39 17.99
N ILE A 229 -4.57 4.56 17.90
CA ILE A 229 -5.23 5.46 16.96
C ILE A 229 -6.28 6.32 17.67
N VAL A 230 -6.66 7.43 17.04
CA VAL A 230 -7.89 8.14 17.39
C VAL A 230 -9.08 7.30 16.95
N ASP A 231 -9.94 6.95 17.90
CA ASP A 231 -11.17 6.20 17.64
C ASP A 231 -12.31 7.16 17.31
N TRP A 232 -12.32 7.61 16.07
CA TRP A 232 -13.33 8.53 15.55
C TRP A 232 -14.74 7.92 15.47
N SER A 233 -14.88 6.59 15.61
CA SER A 233 -16.19 5.92 15.62
C SER A 233 -16.98 6.17 16.91
N ARG A 234 -16.30 6.63 17.97
CA ARG A 234 -16.91 6.94 19.27
C ARG A 234 -16.68 8.41 19.61
N GLY A 235 -17.76 9.13 19.90
CA GLY A 235 -17.69 10.54 20.32
C GLY A 235 -16.85 11.41 19.38
N ASN A 236 -16.83 11.13 18.07
CA ASN A 236 -16.00 11.82 17.07
C ASN A 236 -14.48 11.80 17.34
N GLY A 237 -13.99 10.85 18.16
CA GLY A 237 -12.57 10.75 18.51
C GLY A 237 -12.15 11.71 19.62
N ILE A 238 -13.10 12.29 20.36
CA ILE A 238 -12.84 13.21 21.46
C ILE A 238 -13.64 12.80 22.71
N ARG A 239 -13.06 13.04 23.88
CA ARG A 239 -13.73 12.84 25.17
C ARG A 239 -13.52 14.05 26.08
N ALA A 240 -14.61 14.52 26.67
CA ALA A 240 -14.59 15.52 27.72
C ALA A 240 -14.06 14.95 29.05
N LEU A 241 -13.32 15.77 29.78
CA LEU A 241 -12.86 15.53 31.13
C LEU A 241 -13.80 16.19 32.15
N ASP A 242 -13.66 15.81 33.42
CA ASP A 242 -14.40 16.45 34.51
C ASP A 242 -13.87 17.86 34.83
N SER A 243 -12.64 18.17 34.40
CA SER A 243 -12.08 19.51 34.54
C SER A 243 -12.70 20.45 33.52
N THR A 244 -12.91 21.70 33.95
CA THR A 244 -13.42 22.78 33.11
C THR A 244 -12.53 24.00 33.24
N ARG A 245 -12.53 24.84 32.20
CA ARG A 245 -11.86 26.14 32.19
C ARG A 245 -12.77 27.20 31.61
N GLU A 246 -12.67 28.41 32.13
CA GLU A 246 -13.31 29.57 31.50
C GLU A 246 -12.48 30.05 30.32
N TRP A 247 -13.14 30.36 29.20
CA TRP A 247 -12.51 30.85 27.99
C TRP A 247 -13.38 31.90 27.31
N GLY A 248 -12.82 33.10 27.09
CA GLY A 248 -13.56 34.21 26.51
C GLY A 248 -14.60 34.84 27.45
N GLY A 249 -15.42 35.73 26.89
CA GLY A 249 -16.51 36.37 27.63
C GLY A 249 -17.78 35.52 27.61
N SER A 250 -18.59 35.62 28.67
CA SER A 250 -19.92 34.99 28.73
C SER A 250 -21.05 35.98 28.47
N ARG A 251 -22.18 35.49 27.97
CA ARG A 251 -23.46 36.21 27.86
C ARG A 251 -24.59 35.37 28.46
N ALA A 252 -25.77 35.96 28.63
CA ALA A 252 -26.89 35.27 29.27
C ALA A 252 -27.30 33.98 28.54
N GLU A 253 -27.10 33.92 27.22
CA GLU A 253 -27.45 32.80 26.35
C GLU A 253 -26.32 31.77 26.18
N GLU A 254 -25.09 32.11 26.59
CA GLU A 254 -23.88 31.33 26.28
C GLU A 254 -22.81 31.52 27.37
N GLY A 255 -22.54 30.44 28.11
CA GLY A 255 -21.50 30.42 29.14
C GLY A 255 -20.10 30.29 28.53
N ALA A 256 -19.10 30.75 29.28
CA ALA A 256 -17.68 30.69 28.89
C ALA A 256 -16.96 29.46 29.49
N THR A 257 -17.67 28.57 30.18
CA THR A 257 -17.06 27.42 30.86
C THR A 257 -17.09 26.19 29.95
N TYR A 258 -15.93 25.75 29.51
CA TYR A 258 -15.77 24.60 28.62
C TYR A 258 -15.06 23.46 29.34
N ALA A 259 -15.48 22.22 29.08
CA ALA A 259 -14.74 21.05 29.56
C ALA A 259 -13.37 20.97 28.88
N ASP A 260 -12.36 20.51 29.60
CA ASP A 260 -11.13 20.06 28.94
C ASP A 260 -11.42 18.77 28.17
N THR A 261 -10.64 18.55 27.13
CA THR A 261 -10.85 17.46 26.18
C THR A 261 -9.54 16.75 25.88
N VAL A 262 -9.64 15.48 25.51
CA VAL A 262 -8.51 14.65 25.07
C VAL A 262 -8.92 13.82 23.86
N ALA A 263 -7.94 13.35 23.07
CA ALA A 263 -8.21 12.31 22.08
C ALA A 263 -8.86 11.09 22.74
N LEU A 264 -9.93 10.58 22.15
CA LEU A 264 -10.42 9.25 22.47
C LEU A 264 -9.64 8.24 21.64
N THR A 265 -8.83 7.40 22.30
CA THR A 265 -7.96 6.44 21.62
C THR A 265 -8.48 5.00 21.68
N ALA A 266 -7.98 4.17 20.76
CA ALA A 266 -8.12 2.72 20.80
C ALA A 266 -6.85 2.06 20.24
N THR A 267 -6.56 0.85 20.72
CA THR A 267 -5.54 -0.01 20.11
C THR A 267 -6.20 -0.91 19.07
N THR A 268 -5.56 -1.04 17.91
CA THR A 268 -6.04 -1.87 16.79
C THR A 268 -4.86 -2.55 16.10
N GLY A 269 -5.10 -3.66 15.40
CA GLY A 269 -4.13 -4.23 14.47
C GLY A 269 -4.15 -3.57 13.09
N SER A 270 -5.12 -2.71 12.79
CA SER A 270 -5.12 -2.00 11.50
C SER A 270 -5.94 -0.73 11.53
N SER A 271 -5.61 0.17 10.60
CA SER A 271 -6.28 1.46 10.43
C SER A 271 -6.55 1.74 8.95
N VAL A 272 -7.78 2.14 8.61
CA VAL A 272 -8.07 2.70 7.30
C VAL A 272 -7.46 4.10 7.21
N ILE A 273 -6.48 4.27 6.32
CA ILE A 273 -5.75 5.52 6.09
C ILE A 273 -6.63 6.47 5.27
N THR A 274 -7.18 5.98 4.17
CA THR A 274 -8.05 6.74 3.27
C THR A 274 -8.89 5.80 2.42
N ARG A 275 -9.87 6.35 1.70
CA ARG A 275 -10.80 5.63 0.85
C ARG A 275 -11.35 6.52 -0.26
N GLY A 276 -12.06 5.90 -1.20
CA GLY A 276 -12.76 6.59 -2.27
C GLY A 276 -13.58 5.61 -3.11
N THR A 277 -14.62 6.13 -3.75
CA THR A 277 -15.58 5.35 -4.53
C THR A 277 -15.79 6.00 -5.89
N ALA A 278 -15.88 5.17 -6.94
CA ALA A 278 -16.27 5.59 -8.27
C ALA A 278 -17.45 4.76 -8.77
N SER A 279 -18.41 5.41 -9.43
CA SER A 279 -19.44 4.69 -10.19
C SER A 279 -18.86 4.25 -11.53
N ILE A 280 -19.11 2.99 -11.90
CA ILE A 280 -18.70 2.43 -13.18
C ILE A 280 -19.43 3.09 -14.35
N ALA A 281 -20.66 3.54 -14.16
CA ALA A 281 -21.41 4.22 -15.22
C ALA A 281 -20.83 5.59 -15.58
N HIS A 282 -19.91 6.13 -14.77
CA HIS A 282 -19.19 7.37 -15.05
C HIS A 282 -17.75 7.14 -15.52
N HIS A 283 -17.47 5.98 -16.10
CA HIS A 283 -16.11 5.63 -16.58
C HIS A 283 -15.56 6.57 -17.67
N GLU A 284 -16.43 7.28 -18.41
CA GLU A 284 -16.01 8.26 -19.43
C GLU A 284 -15.96 9.68 -18.89
N SER A 285 -16.90 10.05 -18.01
CA SER A 285 -17.06 11.40 -17.49
C SER A 285 -17.98 11.40 -16.27
N LEU A 286 -17.69 12.29 -15.30
CA LEU A 286 -18.60 12.59 -14.20
C LEU A 286 -19.89 13.28 -14.69
N GLU A 287 -19.87 13.93 -15.85
CA GLU A 287 -21.02 14.65 -16.40
C GLU A 287 -21.95 13.79 -17.26
N ARG A 288 -21.52 12.58 -17.62
CA ARG A 288 -22.28 11.71 -18.51
C ARG A 288 -22.45 10.33 -17.91
N TYR A 289 -23.71 9.95 -17.70
CA TYR A 289 -24.08 8.59 -17.37
C TYR A 289 -24.00 7.66 -18.58
N THR A 290 -23.14 6.66 -18.49
CA THR A 290 -22.83 5.70 -19.57
C THR A 290 -22.78 4.27 -18.99
N PRO A 291 -23.92 3.56 -18.93
CA PRO A 291 -23.96 2.18 -18.45
C PRO A 291 -23.02 1.26 -19.22
N VAL A 292 -22.35 0.36 -18.50
CA VAL A 292 -21.35 -0.54 -19.10
C VAL A 292 -22.00 -1.79 -19.67
N PRO A 293 -21.79 -2.12 -20.96
CA PRO A 293 -22.30 -3.35 -21.53
C PRO A 293 -21.72 -4.58 -20.83
N GLN A 294 -22.58 -5.56 -20.53
CA GLN A 294 -22.19 -6.79 -19.85
C GLN A 294 -21.00 -7.47 -20.55
N GLY A 295 -20.00 -7.88 -19.75
CA GLY A 295 -18.82 -8.58 -20.26
C GLY A 295 -17.68 -7.66 -20.73
N THR A 296 -17.86 -6.34 -20.69
CA THR A 296 -16.87 -5.35 -21.14
C THR A 296 -15.98 -4.89 -19.99
N TYR A 297 -14.68 -4.71 -20.26
CA TYR A 297 -13.77 -4.04 -19.33
C TYR A 297 -13.78 -2.54 -19.57
N VAL A 298 -13.83 -1.77 -18.49
CA VAL A 298 -13.62 -0.32 -18.48
C VAL A 298 -12.51 0.03 -17.50
N ASP A 299 -11.85 1.16 -17.75
CA ASP A 299 -10.84 1.71 -16.85
C ASP A 299 -11.47 2.84 -16.04
N LEU A 300 -11.40 2.75 -14.71
CA LEU A 300 -11.78 3.81 -13.80
C LEU A 300 -10.52 4.42 -13.20
N THR A 301 -10.39 5.75 -13.25
CA THR A 301 -9.30 6.46 -12.57
C THR A 301 -9.87 7.58 -11.73
N TRP A 302 -9.56 7.59 -10.43
CA TRP A 302 -10.03 8.61 -9.50
C TRP A 302 -9.05 8.81 -8.34
N THR A 303 -9.20 9.94 -7.64
CA THR A 303 -8.49 10.25 -6.40
C THR A 303 -9.19 9.65 -5.20
N LEU A 304 -8.42 9.19 -4.22
CA LEU A 304 -8.92 8.89 -2.88
C LEU A 304 -8.93 10.18 -2.05
N PHE A 305 -9.52 10.12 -0.86
CA PHE A 305 -9.47 11.26 0.03
C PHE A 305 -8.02 11.62 0.42
N PRO A 306 -7.64 12.90 0.38
CA PRO A 306 -6.42 13.43 0.97
C PRO A 306 -6.13 12.86 2.36
N ALA A 307 -4.89 12.46 2.61
CA ALA A 307 -4.51 11.89 3.91
C ALA A 307 -3.09 12.26 4.31
N ASP A 308 -2.86 12.29 5.63
CA ASP A 308 -1.54 12.39 6.23
C ASP A 308 -1.35 11.30 7.31
N HIS A 309 -0.60 10.27 6.98
CA HIS A 309 -0.46 9.08 7.82
C HIS A 309 0.90 8.42 7.65
N THR A 310 1.59 8.15 8.77
CA THR A 310 2.83 7.37 8.77
C THR A 310 2.51 5.90 8.98
N VAL A 311 2.89 5.05 8.01
CA VAL A 311 2.91 3.59 8.14
C VAL A 311 4.27 3.19 8.73
N PRO A 312 4.32 2.68 9.98
CA PRO A 312 5.58 2.36 10.63
C PRO A 312 6.37 1.21 9.97
N ALA A 313 7.67 1.16 10.22
CA ALA A 313 8.50 0.01 9.92
C ALA A 313 7.91 -1.27 10.55
N GLY A 314 7.89 -2.36 9.79
CA GLY A 314 7.28 -3.63 10.19
C GLY A 314 5.77 -3.74 9.90
N HIS A 315 5.06 -2.63 9.67
CA HIS A 315 3.68 -2.65 9.22
C HIS A 315 3.59 -2.94 7.71
N ARG A 316 2.39 -3.17 7.19
CA ARG A 316 2.15 -3.36 5.75
C ARG A 316 1.17 -2.31 5.24
N LEU A 317 1.45 -1.77 4.07
CA LEU A 317 0.48 -1.01 3.31
C LEU A 317 -0.43 -1.97 2.55
N GLY A 318 -1.74 -1.78 2.70
CA GLY A 318 -2.76 -2.62 2.09
C GLY A 318 -3.75 -1.83 1.24
N LEU A 319 -4.15 -2.42 0.13
CA LEU A 319 -5.18 -1.93 -0.78
C LEU A 319 -6.36 -2.90 -0.75
N VAL A 320 -7.54 -2.41 -0.38
CA VAL A 320 -8.79 -3.17 -0.33
C VAL A 320 -9.72 -2.69 -1.44
N LEU A 321 -10.14 -3.58 -2.34
CA LEU A 321 -11.13 -3.31 -3.39
C LEU A 321 -12.45 -4.02 -3.05
N TYR A 322 -13.56 -3.30 -3.15
CA TYR A 322 -14.92 -3.78 -2.88
C TYR A 322 -15.93 -2.97 -3.70
N ASN A 323 -17.22 -3.30 -3.61
CA ASN A 323 -18.27 -2.61 -4.38
C ASN A 323 -18.71 -1.32 -3.67
N ASN A 324 -19.60 -1.44 -2.69
CA ASN A 324 -20.28 -0.30 -2.07
C ASN A 324 -19.80 -0.10 -0.63
N SER A 325 -19.63 1.17 -0.24
CA SER A 325 -19.41 1.62 1.14
C SER A 325 -20.72 2.14 1.72
N ILE A 326 -21.07 1.72 2.93
CA ILE A 326 -22.24 2.26 3.66
C ILE A 326 -22.04 3.76 3.98
N GLN A 327 -20.80 4.22 4.20
CA GLN A 327 -20.53 5.61 4.55
C GLN A 327 -20.55 6.55 3.35
N LEU A 328 -20.03 6.08 2.21
CA LEU A 328 -19.95 6.88 1.00
C LEU A 328 -21.26 6.84 0.21
N ASP A 329 -22.06 5.79 0.42
CA ASP A 329 -23.35 5.60 -0.19
C ASP A 329 -24.38 5.06 0.84
N PRO A 330 -24.90 5.94 1.75
CA PRO A 330 -25.73 5.53 2.89
C PRO A 330 -27.18 5.12 2.55
N GLY A 331 -27.49 4.85 1.27
CA GLY A 331 -28.78 4.26 0.88
C GLY A 331 -30.02 5.14 1.10
N THR A 332 -29.86 6.45 1.36
CA THR A 332 -30.98 7.40 1.55
C THR A 332 -31.63 7.87 0.23
N VAL A 333 -31.11 7.45 -0.93
CA VAL A 333 -31.83 7.47 -2.21
C VAL A 333 -32.10 6.01 -2.55
N GLY A 334 -33.38 5.62 -2.53
CA GLY A 334 -33.81 4.21 -2.48
C GLY A 334 -33.58 3.33 -3.71
N ASP A 335 -32.48 3.50 -4.45
CA ASP A 335 -32.22 2.77 -5.72
C ASP A 335 -30.73 2.45 -5.98
N TYR A 336 -29.83 2.55 -5.00
CA TYR A 336 -28.40 2.41 -5.30
C TYR A 336 -27.98 1.00 -5.73
N VAL A 337 -27.78 0.89 -7.04
CA VAL A 337 -26.70 0.22 -7.76
C VAL A 337 -26.19 -1.08 -7.12
N GLY A 338 -26.51 -2.19 -7.79
CA GLY A 338 -26.45 -3.54 -7.25
C GLY A 338 -25.14 -3.94 -6.56
N THR A 339 -25.29 -4.75 -5.53
CA THR A 339 -24.24 -5.59 -4.93
C THR A 339 -23.81 -6.71 -5.90
N ALA A 340 -23.68 -6.39 -7.18
CA ALA A 340 -23.21 -7.31 -8.21
C ALA A 340 -21.68 -7.39 -8.10
N GLY A 341 -21.13 -8.59 -8.29
CA GLY A 341 -19.69 -8.79 -8.22
C GLY A 341 -18.95 -8.05 -9.32
N SER A 342 -17.63 -8.10 -9.25
CA SER A 342 -16.76 -7.50 -10.25
C SER A 342 -15.52 -8.35 -10.46
N THR A 343 -15.05 -8.36 -11.71
CA THR A 343 -13.77 -8.96 -12.08
C THR A 343 -12.77 -7.85 -12.39
N ILE A 344 -11.64 -7.86 -11.71
CA ILE A 344 -10.54 -6.90 -11.85
C ILE A 344 -9.47 -7.52 -12.74
N ASP A 345 -9.04 -6.80 -13.77
CA ASP A 345 -7.81 -7.11 -14.51
C ASP A 345 -6.62 -6.50 -13.76
N LEU A 346 -5.71 -7.37 -13.33
CA LEU A 346 -4.56 -6.97 -12.54
C LEU A 346 -3.60 -6.12 -13.36
N ALA A 347 -3.45 -6.38 -14.65
CA ALA A 347 -2.48 -5.68 -15.50
C ALA A 347 -2.86 -4.20 -15.69
N GLY A 348 -4.17 -3.91 -15.74
CA GLY A 348 -4.71 -2.55 -15.85
C GLY A 348 -5.04 -1.88 -14.52
N THR A 349 -4.64 -2.46 -13.37
CA THR A 349 -4.96 -1.91 -12.04
C THR A 349 -3.71 -1.46 -11.33
N SER A 350 -3.67 -0.21 -10.83
CA SER A 350 -2.53 0.34 -10.09
C SER A 350 -2.97 1.42 -9.10
N LEU A 351 -2.15 1.65 -8.09
CA LEU A 351 -2.35 2.67 -7.05
C LEU A 351 -1.17 3.64 -7.09
N SER A 352 -1.43 4.94 -7.04
CA SER A 352 -0.42 5.98 -6.89
C SER A 352 -0.55 6.60 -5.51
N VAL A 353 0.52 6.55 -4.71
CA VAL A 353 0.51 7.04 -3.32
C VAL A 353 1.61 8.10 -3.15
N PRO A 354 1.28 9.32 -2.66
CA PRO A 354 2.27 10.35 -2.39
C PRO A 354 2.98 10.04 -1.06
N ILE A 355 4.27 9.68 -1.12
CA ILE A 355 5.06 9.18 0.02
C ILE A 355 6.25 10.09 0.30
N VAL A 356 6.50 10.34 1.59
CA VAL A 356 7.70 10.92 2.19
C VAL A 356 8.41 9.85 3.03
N GLY A 357 9.73 9.76 2.89
CA GLY A 357 10.49 8.75 3.59
C GLY A 357 10.14 7.33 3.14
N GLY A 358 10.38 6.36 4.01
CA GLY A 358 10.45 4.94 3.67
C GLY A 358 11.69 4.67 2.82
N ASP A 359 12.30 3.50 2.97
CA ASP A 359 13.05 2.99 1.83
C ASP A 359 12.03 2.94 0.69
N THR A 360 12.28 3.65 -0.40
CA THR A 360 11.54 3.54 -1.67
C THR A 360 11.78 2.17 -2.33
N VAL A 361 11.79 1.13 -1.51
CA VAL A 361 12.18 -0.24 -1.77
C VAL A 361 11.19 -1.16 -1.05
N ILE A 362 9.92 -1.11 -1.45
CA ILE A 362 9.12 -2.35 -1.35
C ILE A 362 9.88 -3.37 -2.19
N ALA A 363 10.34 -4.44 -1.56
CA ALA A 363 11.26 -5.37 -2.20
C ALA A 363 10.72 -5.84 -3.56
N GLY A 364 11.43 -5.48 -4.64
CA GLY A 364 11.05 -5.92 -5.98
C GLY A 364 11.06 -7.44 -6.10
N VAL A 365 10.39 -7.98 -7.11
CA VAL A 365 10.40 -9.43 -7.36
C VAL A 365 11.51 -9.74 -8.35
N LEU A 366 12.36 -10.73 -8.03
CA LEU A 366 13.29 -11.28 -9.01
C LEU A 366 12.49 -12.01 -10.10
N VAL A 367 12.93 -11.92 -11.35
CA VAL A 367 12.42 -12.73 -12.45
C VAL A 367 13.32 -13.96 -12.55
N PRO A 368 12.95 -15.10 -11.95
CA PRO A 368 13.84 -16.23 -11.87
C PRO A 368 13.78 -17.06 -13.15
N GLN A 369 14.90 -17.68 -13.51
CA GLN A 369 14.99 -18.65 -14.61
C GLN A 369 15.16 -20.06 -14.04
N THR A 370 14.54 -21.04 -14.68
CA THR A 370 14.69 -22.45 -14.31
C THR A 370 16.13 -22.90 -14.58
N PRO A 371 16.88 -23.37 -13.57
CA PRO A 371 18.24 -23.85 -13.77
C PRO A 371 18.25 -25.19 -14.52
N THR A 372 19.29 -25.42 -15.33
CA THR A 372 19.52 -26.70 -16.03
C THR A 372 20.82 -27.34 -15.54
N ILE A 373 20.86 -28.67 -15.49
CA ILE A 373 22.04 -29.43 -15.11
C ILE A 373 22.73 -29.93 -16.37
N VAL A 374 24.00 -29.56 -16.56
CA VAL A 374 24.87 -30.01 -17.64
C VAL A 374 25.82 -31.09 -17.11
N GLY A 375 25.97 -32.17 -17.88
CA GLY A 375 26.77 -33.33 -17.55
C GLY A 375 25.93 -34.60 -17.40
N THR A 376 26.59 -35.76 -17.40
CA THR A 376 25.93 -37.04 -17.14
C THR A 376 26.02 -37.36 -15.66
N ALA A 377 24.88 -37.69 -15.03
CA ALA A 377 24.85 -38.12 -13.63
C ALA A 377 25.62 -39.44 -13.47
N ARG A 378 26.90 -39.35 -13.10
CA ARG A 378 27.83 -40.48 -12.93
C ARG A 378 28.75 -40.20 -11.75
N VAL A 379 28.98 -41.22 -10.92
CA VAL A 379 29.91 -41.12 -9.79
C VAL A 379 31.30 -40.71 -10.29
N GLY A 380 31.87 -39.67 -9.69
CA GLY A 380 33.18 -39.12 -10.05
C GLY A 380 33.19 -38.17 -11.26
N SER A 381 32.07 -37.97 -11.96
CA SER A 381 31.95 -37.01 -13.07
C SER A 381 31.23 -35.74 -12.64
N PRO A 382 31.77 -34.53 -12.90
CA PRO A 382 31.16 -33.30 -12.42
C PRO A 382 29.83 -33.00 -13.13
N LEU A 383 28.86 -32.51 -12.35
CA LEU A 383 27.63 -31.89 -12.82
C LEU A 383 27.72 -30.39 -12.61
N THR A 384 27.28 -29.60 -13.60
CA THR A 384 27.30 -28.13 -13.54
C THR A 384 25.89 -27.56 -13.68
N ALA A 385 25.49 -26.72 -12.73
CA ALA A 385 24.26 -25.96 -12.80
C ALA A 385 24.48 -24.73 -13.69
N THR A 386 23.66 -24.58 -14.73
CA THR A 386 23.65 -23.38 -15.60
C THR A 386 22.30 -22.69 -15.47
N VAL A 387 22.33 -21.36 -15.44
CA VAL A 387 21.15 -20.52 -15.17
C VAL A 387 21.13 -19.37 -16.16
N GLY A 388 19.98 -19.12 -16.77
CA GLY A 388 19.76 -17.92 -17.59
C GLY A 388 19.83 -16.64 -16.76
N ALA A 389 19.76 -15.48 -17.41
CA ALA A 389 19.78 -14.20 -16.71
C ALA A 389 18.56 -14.05 -15.79
N TRP A 390 18.80 -13.96 -14.47
CA TRP A 390 17.80 -13.56 -13.50
C TRP A 390 17.69 -12.04 -13.51
N GLY A 391 16.47 -11.52 -13.54
CA GLY A 391 16.22 -10.09 -13.58
C GLY A 391 15.69 -9.53 -12.27
N PRO A 392 15.69 -8.21 -12.09
CA PRO A 392 16.33 -7.22 -12.96
C PRO A 392 17.83 -7.04 -12.66
N GLY A 393 18.63 -6.73 -13.68
CA GLY A 393 20.07 -6.49 -13.56
C GLY A 393 20.87 -7.71 -13.08
N GLN A 394 22.04 -7.50 -12.47
CA GLN A 394 22.85 -8.58 -11.91
C GLN A 394 22.28 -9.07 -10.57
N VAL A 395 22.10 -10.38 -10.44
CA VAL A 395 21.56 -11.05 -9.25
C VAL A 395 22.60 -12.03 -8.69
N ALA A 396 22.82 -12.01 -7.38
CA ALA A 396 23.71 -12.96 -6.72
C ALA A 396 23.01 -14.32 -6.58
N LEU A 397 23.67 -15.41 -7.00
CA LEU A 397 23.10 -16.76 -6.99
C LEU A 397 23.85 -17.67 -6.00
N SER A 398 23.10 -18.48 -5.26
CA SER A 398 23.61 -19.58 -4.44
C SER A 398 22.96 -20.90 -4.83
N TYR A 399 23.66 -22.02 -4.61
CA TYR A 399 23.24 -23.34 -5.04
C TYR A 399 23.08 -24.27 -3.84
N GLN A 400 22.19 -25.27 -3.97
CA GLN A 400 22.12 -26.41 -3.07
C GLN A 400 21.75 -27.64 -3.89
N TRP A 401 22.66 -28.61 -3.95
CA TRP A 401 22.41 -29.88 -4.63
C TRP A 401 21.65 -30.85 -3.72
N ALA A 402 20.81 -31.69 -4.32
CA ALA A 402 20.01 -32.70 -3.63
C ALA A 402 20.00 -34.02 -4.41
N ALA A 403 19.95 -35.14 -3.68
CA ALA A 403 19.79 -36.48 -4.22
C ALA A 403 18.47 -37.08 -3.73
N ASP A 404 17.59 -37.48 -4.66
CA ASP A 404 16.20 -37.89 -4.38
C ASP A 404 15.45 -36.92 -3.45
N GLY A 405 15.63 -35.62 -3.71
CA GLY A 405 15.01 -34.54 -2.93
C GLY A 405 15.69 -34.21 -1.60
N VAL A 406 16.66 -35.00 -1.14
CA VAL A 406 17.39 -34.74 0.11
C VAL A 406 18.64 -33.89 -0.16
N ALA A 407 18.75 -32.75 0.51
CA ALA A 407 19.89 -31.84 0.37
C ALA A 407 21.21 -32.53 0.77
N ILE A 408 22.24 -32.33 -0.05
CA ILE A 408 23.58 -32.87 0.16
C ILE A 408 24.41 -31.81 0.92
N ALA A 409 24.81 -32.13 2.14
CA ALA A 409 25.57 -31.20 2.99
C ALA A 409 26.85 -30.71 2.27
N GLY A 410 27.08 -29.40 2.28
CA GLY A 410 28.25 -28.76 1.68
C GLY A 410 28.25 -28.66 0.15
N ALA A 411 27.27 -29.25 -0.54
CA ALA A 411 27.15 -29.16 -1.99
C ALA A 411 26.47 -27.84 -2.41
N THR A 412 27.21 -26.73 -2.30
CA THR A 412 26.67 -25.36 -2.50
C THR A 412 27.32 -24.58 -3.64
N LYS A 413 28.27 -25.19 -4.36
CA LYS A 413 28.91 -24.61 -5.55
C LYS A 413 28.06 -24.83 -6.80
N SER A 414 28.31 -24.03 -7.85
CA SER A 414 27.68 -24.20 -9.17
C SER A 414 28.03 -25.54 -9.84
N THR A 415 29.12 -26.17 -9.42
CA THR A 415 29.53 -27.51 -9.85
C THR A 415 29.61 -28.44 -8.65
N TRP A 416 29.14 -29.68 -8.82
CA TRP A 416 29.23 -30.73 -7.82
C TRP A 416 29.52 -32.08 -8.47
N THR A 417 30.38 -32.89 -7.83
CA THR A 417 30.74 -34.23 -8.32
C THR A 417 30.04 -35.29 -7.47
N PRO A 418 29.23 -36.18 -8.07
CA PRO A 418 28.55 -37.23 -7.33
C PRO A 418 29.52 -38.20 -6.66
N SER A 419 29.30 -38.45 -5.37
CA SER A 419 29.98 -39.50 -4.60
C SER A 419 29.27 -40.85 -4.77
N PRO A 420 29.88 -41.97 -4.31
CA PRO A 420 29.25 -43.29 -4.38
C PRO A 420 27.86 -43.37 -3.74
N SER A 421 27.58 -42.56 -2.70
CA SER A 421 26.28 -42.52 -2.00
C SER A 421 25.15 -41.91 -2.83
N ALA A 422 25.46 -41.29 -3.98
CA ALA A 422 24.49 -40.76 -4.93
C ALA A 422 24.07 -41.78 -6.00
N ARG A 423 24.75 -42.93 -6.12
CA ARG A 423 24.44 -43.97 -7.11
C ARG A 423 22.97 -44.40 -7.01
N GLY A 424 22.30 -44.48 -8.16
CA GLY A 424 20.90 -44.87 -8.27
C GLY A 424 19.90 -43.76 -7.94
N LYS A 425 20.36 -42.61 -7.44
CA LYS A 425 19.52 -41.46 -7.09
C LYS A 425 19.42 -40.47 -8.25
N THR A 426 18.31 -39.75 -8.31
CA THR A 426 18.14 -38.59 -9.17
C THR A 426 18.74 -37.35 -8.52
N ILE A 427 19.40 -36.52 -9.33
CA ILE A 427 20.04 -35.29 -8.84
C ILE A 427 19.24 -34.08 -9.29
N THR A 428 19.03 -33.15 -8.35
CA THR A 428 18.45 -31.81 -8.59
C THR A 428 19.36 -30.75 -7.97
N VAL A 429 19.22 -29.51 -8.44
CA VAL A 429 19.85 -28.33 -7.83
C VAL A 429 18.80 -27.24 -7.63
N THR A 430 18.77 -26.67 -6.43
CA THR A 430 17.98 -25.47 -6.15
C THR A 430 18.89 -24.26 -6.21
N VAL A 431 18.52 -23.28 -7.04
CA VAL A 431 19.20 -22.00 -7.16
C VAL A 431 18.39 -20.93 -6.45
N THR A 432 19.03 -20.18 -5.56
CA THR A 432 18.43 -19.04 -4.86
C THR A 432 19.09 -17.75 -5.33
N GLY A 433 18.27 -16.83 -5.85
CA GLY A 433 18.69 -15.49 -6.21
C GLY A 433 18.48 -14.50 -5.07
N ARG A 434 19.47 -13.63 -4.86
CA ARG A 434 19.43 -12.51 -3.91
C ARG A 434 19.89 -11.23 -4.60
N LYS A 435 19.17 -10.15 -4.37
CA LYS A 435 19.56 -8.79 -4.78
C LYS A 435 19.06 -7.82 -3.72
N VAL A 436 19.89 -6.87 -3.32
CA VAL A 436 19.50 -5.83 -2.35
C VAL A 436 18.26 -5.11 -2.87
N GLY A 437 17.25 -4.96 -2.02
CA GLY A 437 15.97 -4.38 -2.39
C GLY A 437 15.03 -5.29 -3.18
N TYR A 438 15.29 -6.61 -3.25
CA TYR A 438 14.42 -7.60 -3.88
C TYR A 438 14.15 -8.78 -2.96
N THR A 439 12.97 -9.39 -3.11
CA THR A 439 12.60 -10.61 -2.39
C THR A 439 13.42 -11.79 -2.91
N SER A 440 14.13 -12.48 -2.00
CA SER A 440 14.91 -13.66 -2.36
C SER A 440 14.01 -14.75 -2.94
N THR A 441 14.41 -15.32 -4.08
CA THR A 441 13.59 -16.29 -4.83
C THR A 441 14.38 -17.55 -5.10
N SER A 442 13.76 -18.72 -4.93
CA SER A 442 14.37 -20.03 -5.22
C SER A 442 13.67 -20.73 -6.39
N ARG A 443 14.45 -21.41 -7.24
CA ARG A 443 13.95 -22.29 -8.31
C ARG A 443 14.74 -23.59 -8.38
N PRO A 444 14.07 -24.76 -8.33
CA PRO A 444 14.71 -26.05 -8.58
C PRO A 444 14.90 -26.32 -10.07
N SER A 445 15.88 -27.15 -10.40
CA SER A 445 16.04 -27.73 -11.73
C SER A 445 15.06 -28.90 -11.95
N ASN A 446 14.91 -29.32 -13.21
CA ASN A 446 14.41 -30.66 -13.48
C ASN A 446 15.39 -31.73 -12.94
N PRO A 447 14.90 -32.91 -12.51
CA PRO A 447 15.75 -34.00 -12.06
C PRO A 447 16.52 -34.63 -13.23
N THR A 448 17.74 -35.07 -12.96
CA THR A 448 18.54 -35.89 -13.88
C THR A 448 18.03 -37.34 -13.96
N ALA A 449 18.50 -38.10 -14.95
CA ALA A 449 18.43 -39.55 -14.90
C ALA A 449 19.19 -40.11 -13.67
N LYS A 450 18.86 -41.34 -13.26
CA LYS A 450 19.52 -41.97 -12.10
C LYS A 450 21.04 -42.04 -12.27
N THR A 451 21.76 -41.67 -11.21
CA THR A 451 23.22 -41.62 -11.21
C THR A 451 23.82 -43.00 -11.43
N VAL A 452 24.67 -43.15 -12.45
CA VAL A 452 25.35 -44.42 -12.78
C VAL A 452 26.74 -44.54 -12.15
N SER A 453 27.29 -45.75 -12.10
CA SER A 453 28.64 -46.00 -11.58
C SER A 453 29.73 -45.29 -12.39
N GLY A 454 30.79 -44.86 -11.71
CA GLY A 454 32.01 -44.35 -12.35
C GLY A 454 32.75 -45.44 -13.12
N THR A 455 33.72 -45.03 -13.94
CA THR A 455 34.59 -45.96 -14.69
C THR A 455 35.97 -45.96 -14.05
N LEU A 456 36.44 -47.13 -13.63
CA LEU A 456 37.83 -47.31 -13.20
C LEU A 456 38.69 -47.56 -14.43
N THR A 457 39.85 -46.91 -14.50
CA THR A 457 40.90 -47.23 -15.47
C THR A 457 42.05 -47.89 -14.72
N SER A 458 42.43 -49.10 -15.13
CA SER A 458 43.65 -49.74 -14.65
C SER A 458 44.78 -49.46 -15.62
N VAL A 459 45.98 -49.22 -15.10
CA VAL A 459 47.22 -49.34 -15.86
C VAL A 459 47.72 -50.77 -15.70
N ALA A 460 48.15 -51.39 -16.80
CA ALA A 460 48.75 -52.72 -16.74
C ALA A 460 50.01 -52.64 -15.84
N PRO A 461 50.13 -53.48 -14.79
CA PRO A 461 51.32 -53.49 -13.97
C PRO A 461 52.52 -53.89 -14.82
N ALA A 462 53.56 -53.05 -14.83
CA ALA A 462 54.82 -53.40 -15.47
C ALA A 462 55.64 -54.28 -14.52
N ILE A 463 55.89 -55.53 -14.90
CA ILE A 463 56.85 -56.39 -14.21
C ILE A 463 58.24 -56.01 -14.71
N SER A 464 59.06 -55.38 -13.86
CA SER A 464 60.48 -55.15 -14.14
C SER A 464 61.33 -56.23 -13.48
N GLY A 465 62.07 -57.01 -14.28
CA GLY A 465 63.02 -58.02 -13.80
C GLY A 465 63.09 -59.25 -14.70
N THR A 466 64.25 -59.91 -14.75
CA THR A 466 64.44 -61.17 -15.48
C THR A 466 63.86 -62.33 -14.67
N ALA A 467 62.89 -63.06 -15.22
CA ALA A 467 62.31 -64.23 -14.55
C ALA A 467 63.37 -65.33 -14.34
N LYS A 468 63.58 -65.77 -13.09
CA LYS A 468 64.35 -66.98 -12.73
C LYS A 468 63.41 -68.00 -12.09
N VAL A 469 63.46 -69.25 -12.55
CA VAL A 469 62.63 -70.36 -12.03
C VAL A 469 63.04 -70.69 -10.60
N GLY A 470 62.10 -70.62 -9.64
CA GLY A 470 62.27 -71.20 -8.30
C GLY A 470 61.95 -70.33 -7.07
N LEU A 471 61.53 -69.05 -7.21
CA LEU A 471 61.19 -68.21 -6.05
C LEU A 471 59.94 -67.35 -6.30
N THR A 472 59.04 -67.33 -5.32
CA THR A 472 57.80 -66.53 -5.29
C THR A 472 58.13 -65.04 -5.30
N THR A 473 57.64 -64.31 -6.30
CA THR A 473 57.76 -62.85 -6.36
C THR A 473 56.74 -62.19 -5.44
N CYS A 474 57.19 -61.37 -4.48
CA CYS A 474 56.31 -60.53 -3.66
C CYS A 474 55.69 -59.42 -4.52
N HIS A 475 54.35 -59.34 -4.46
CA HIS A 475 53.59 -58.18 -4.93
C HIS A 475 53.53 -57.17 -3.79
N ASP A 476 54.09 -55.97 -3.99
CA ASP A 476 53.90 -54.86 -3.06
C ASP A 476 52.74 -54.01 -3.58
N SER A 477 51.56 -54.16 -2.96
CA SER A 477 50.41 -53.30 -3.22
C SER A 477 50.24 -52.35 -2.04
N GLN A 478 50.84 -51.16 -2.14
CA GLN A 478 50.49 -50.04 -1.28
C GLN A 478 49.24 -49.36 -1.87
N LEU A 479 48.15 -49.36 -1.08
CA LEU A 479 47.01 -48.44 -1.22
C LEU A 479 46.86 -47.66 0.07
#